data_AF-A0A2H9LMW4-F1
#
_entry.id   AF-A0A2H9LMW4-F1
#
_cell.length_a   1.000
_cell.length_b   1.000
_cell.length_c   1.000
_cell.angle_alpha   90.00
_cell.angle_beta   90.00
_cell.angle_gamma   90.00
#
_symmetry.space_group_name_H-M   'P 1'
#
loop_
_entity.id
_entity.type
_entity.pdbx_description
1 polymer ?
#
loop_
_entity_poly.entity_id
_entity_poly.type
_entity_poly.pdbx_seq_one_letter_code
_entity_poly.pdbx_strand_id
1 'polypeptide(L)'
;MRLRECLEKTLLRRDRPDLEKSGRSVQVAEAKLGEAEKAFECGLFDAGVILAYTAMFHAARAILFRDGVVEKSHVCLVEYLREKYVKSGRLSEVLVNSLDS
;
A
#
# COMPACT_ATOMS: atom_id res chain seq x y z
N MET A 1 -7.99 13.32 3.00
CA MET A 1 -7.09 14.49 2.73
C MET A 1 -6.93 14.58 1.23
N ARG A 2 -6.97 15.74 0.58
CA ARG A 2 -6.90 15.74 -0.92
C ARG A 2 -5.50 15.40 -1.40
N LEU A 3 -5.38 14.69 -2.54
CA LEU A 3 -4.07 14.33 -3.13
C LEU A 3 -3.14 15.55 -3.35
N ARG A 4 -3.70 16.72 -3.72
CA ARG A 4 -2.92 17.95 -3.85
C ARG A 4 -2.28 18.36 -2.52
N GLU A 5 -3.06 18.34 -1.43
CA GLU A 5 -2.59 18.66 -0.08
C GLU A 5 -1.48 17.69 0.38
N CYS A 6 -1.60 16.40 0.02
CA CYS A 6 -0.56 15.41 0.30
C CYS A 6 0.79 15.72 -0.38
N LEU A 7 0.76 16.20 -1.61
CA LEU A 7 1.96 16.60 -2.35
C LEU A 7 2.53 17.93 -1.83
N GLU A 8 1.67 18.92 -1.58
CA GLU A 8 2.04 20.24 -1.04
C GLU A 8 2.70 20.11 0.34
N LYS A 9 2.15 19.27 1.21
CA LYS A 9 2.72 18.98 2.54
C LYS A 9 3.91 18.02 2.51
N THR A 10 4.34 17.56 1.33
CA THR A 10 5.43 16.58 1.13
C THR A 10 5.21 15.23 1.83
N LEU A 11 3.95 14.91 2.15
CA LEU A 11 3.51 13.62 2.68
C LEU A 11 3.46 12.56 1.57
N LEU A 12 3.34 13.00 0.32
CA LEU A 12 3.80 12.29 -0.87
C LEU A 12 4.89 13.12 -1.53
N ARG A 13 5.94 12.46 -1.99
CA ARG A 13 7.00 13.09 -2.79
C ARG A 13 7.02 12.45 -4.16
N ARG A 14 7.18 13.27 -5.19
CA ARG A 14 7.51 12.79 -6.52
C ARG A 14 8.99 12.43 -6.56
N ASP A 15 9.27 11.34 -7.25
CA ASP A 15 10.58 10.77 -7.52
C ASP A 15 10.58 10.19 -8.94
N ARG A 16 11.64 9.48 -9.32
CA ARG A 16 11.66 8.69 -10.56
C ARG A 16 11.00 7.33 -10.33
N PRO A 17 10.29 6.76 -11.32
CA PRO A 17 9.87 5.37 -11.30
C PRO A 17 11.02 4.43 -10.91
N ASP A 18 10.79 3.60 -9.89
CA ASP A 18 11.80 2.69 -9.35
C ASP A 18 11.22 1.26 -9.30
N LEU A 19 11.50 0.49 -10.36
CA LEU A 19 11.02 -0.88 -10.50
C LEU A 19 11.72 -1.85 -9.56
N GLU A 20 12.98 -1.61 -9.21
CA GLU A 20 13.68 -2.46 -8.23
C GLU A 20 13.05 -2.32 -6.85
N LYS A 21 12.83 -1.08 -6.41
CA LYS A 21 12.22 -0.80 -5.10
C LYS A 21 10.76 -1.24 -5.06
N SER A 22 10.04 -1.08 -6.17
CA SER A 22 8.70 -1.66 -6.36
C SER A 22 8.74 -3.19 -6.17
N GLY A 23 9.64 -3.88 -6.87
CA GLY A 23 9.80 -5.34 -6.77
C GLY A 23 10.17 -5.81 -5.36
N ARG A 24 11.08 -5.12 -4.67
CA ARG A 24 11.40 -5.42 -3.26
C ARG A 24 10.18 -5.26 -2.36
N SER A 25 9.34 -4.27 -2.59
CA SER A 25 8.11 -4.09 -1.80
C SER A 25 7.10 -5.20 -2.08
N VAL A 26 7.01 -5.71 -3.32
CA VAL A 26 6.20 -6.91 -3.65
C VAL A 26 6.73 -8.15 -2.90
N GLN A 27 8.04 -8.38 -2.88
CA GLN A 27 8.63 -9.51 -2.14
C GLN A 27 8.32 -9.45 -0.65
N VAL A 28 8.36 -8.25 -0.05
CA VAL A 28 7.96 -8.07 1.35
C VAL A 28 6.47 -8.36 1.53
N ALA A 29 5.61 -7.88 0.62
CA ALA A 29 4.18 -8.15 0.67
C ALA A 29 3.87 -9.66 0.64
N GLU A 30 4.50 -10.40 -0.26
CA GLU A 30 4.35 -11.86 -0.39
C GLU A 30 4.83 -12.59 0.88
N ALA A 31 5.98 -12.22 1.42
CA ALA A 31 6.49 -12.79 2.65
C ALA A 31 5.53 -12.55 3.84
N LYS A 32 4.99 -11.34 3.96
CA LYS A 32 4.04 -10.99 5.03
C LYS A 32 2.68 -11.65 4.88
N LEU A 33 2.22 -11.86 3.65
CA LEU A 33 1.02 -12.64 3.41
C LEU A 33 1.20 -14.09 3.85
N GLY A 34 2.31 -14.74 3.47
CA GLY A 34 2.61 -16.11 3.91
C GLY A 34 2.80 -16.24 5.43
N GLU A 35 3.34 -15.21 6.10
CA GLU A 35 3.37 -15.15 7.57
C GLU A 35 1.96 -15.00 8.16
N ALA A 36 1.09 -14.18 7.54
CA ALA A 36 -0.28 -13.95 7.97
C ALA A 36 -1.13 -15.24 7.90
N GLU A 37 -0.99 -15.99 6.80
CA GLU A 37 -1.67 -17.28 6.60
C GLU A 37 -1.28 -18.28 7.69
N LYS A 38 0.01 -18.41 7.98
CA LYS A 38 0.50 -19.27 9.08
C LYS A 38 -0.01 -18.83 10.44
N ALA A 39 -0.01 -17.52 10.70
CA ALA A 39 -0.53 -16.99 11.96
C ALA A 39 -2.03 -17.32 12.11
N PHE A 40 -2.80 -17.21 11.03
CA PHE A 40 -4.22 -17.59 11.01
C PHE A 40 -4.42 -19.08 11.29
N GLU A 41 -3.66 -19.96 10.62
CA GLU A 41 -3.71 -21.42 10.84
C GLU A 41 -3.37 -21.81 12.28
N CYS A 42 -2.45 -21.10 12.92
CA CYS A 42 -2.05 -21.30 14.32
C CYS A 42 -3.01 -20.65 15.34
N GLY A 43 -4.10 -20.01 14.90
CA GLY A 43 -5.04 -19.31 15.78
C GLY A 43 -4.50 -18.00 16.38
N LEU A 44 -3.39 -17.48 15.84
CA LEU A 44 -2.78 -16.21 16.26
C LEU A 44 -3.41 -15.04 15.50
N PHE A 45 -4.71 -14.81 15.73
CA PHE A 45 -5.51 -13.90 14.89
C PHE A 45 -5.03 -12.45 14.91
N ASP A 46 -4.66 -11.90 16.07
CA ASP A 46 -4.13 -10.53 16.17
C ASP A 46 -2.87 -10.35 15.32
N ALA A 47 -1.97 -11.33 15.37
CA ALA A 47 -0.77 -11.34 14.54
C ALA A 47 -1.13 -11.47 13.05
N GLY A 48 -2.08 -12.36 12.72
CA GLY A 48 -2.58 -12.53 11.36
C GLY A 48 -3.12 -11.25 10.75
N VAL A 49 -3.92 -10.48 11.50
CA VAL A 49 -4.45 -9.18 11.05
C VAL A 49 -3.33 -8.16 10.79
N ILE A 50 -2.38 -8.03 11.71
CA ILE A 50 -1.23 -7.11 11.55
C ILE A 50 -0.40 -7.47 10.33
N LEU A 51 -0.14 -8.77 10.13
CA LEU A 51 0.66 -9.27 9.01
C LEU A 51 -0.06 -9.09 7.67
N ALA A 52 -1.36 -9.39 7.61
CA ALA A 52 -2.17 -9.18 6.41
C ALA A 52 -2.25 -7.70 6.03
N TYR A 53 -2.49 -6.80 7.00
CA TYR A 53 -2.46 -5.36 6.76
C TYR A 53 -1.09 -4.89 6.26
N THR A 54 0.00 -5.40 6.85
CA THR A 54 1.36 -5.06 6.43
C THR A 54 1.63 -5.52 4.99
N ALA A 55 1.14 -6.71 4.60
CA ALA A 55 1.23 -7.19 3.24
C ALA A 55 0.51 -6.26 2.25
N MET A 56 -0.73 -5.87 2.57
CA MET A 56 -1.51 -4.94 1.75
C MET A 56 -0.82 -3.57 1.62
N PHE A 57 -0.26 -3.04 2.70
CA PHE A 57 0.48 -1.78 2.70
C PHE A 57 1.70 -1.84 1.77
N HIS A 58 2.48 -2.92 1.82
CA HIS A 58 3.63 -3.11 0.96
C HIS A 58 3.25 -3.32 -0.51
N ALA A 59 2.13 -3.99 -0.81
CA ALA A 59 1.59 -4.10 -2.16
C ALA A 59 1.16 -2.73 -2.72
N ALA A 60 0.48 -1.91 -1.91
CA ALA A 60 0.13 -0.55 -2.27
C ALA A 60 1.37 0.33 -2.48
N ARG A 61 2.37 0.22 -1.60
CA ARG A 61 3.64 0.95 -1.71
C ARG A 61 4.42 0.58 -2.98
N ALA A 62 4.34 -0.67 -3.43
CA ALA A 62 4.95 -1.10 -4.69
C ALA A 62 4.39 -0.32 -5.89
N ILE A 63 3.08 -0.05 -5.91
CA ILE A 63 2.43 0.77 -6.95
C ILE A 63 3.02 2.18 -6.95
N LEU A 64 3.14 2.80 -5.78
CA LEU A 64 3.68 4.17 -5.67
C LEU A 64 5.13 4.23 -6.16
N PHE A 65 6.00 3.28 -5.79
CA PHE A 65 7.38 3.26 -6.28
C PHE A 65 7.47 3.07 -7.79
N ARG A 66 6.63 2.20 -8.37
CA ARG A 66 6.54 2.06 -9.84
C ARG A 66 6.16 3.39 -10.50
N ASP A 67 5.29 4.16 -9.88
CA ASP A 67 4.81 5.43 -10.42
C ASP A 67 5.76 6.61 -10.13
N GLY A 68 6.88 6.38 -9.45
CA GLY A 68 7.80 7.44 -9.03
C GLY A 68 7.22 8.31 -7.92
N VAL A 69 6.55 7.71 -6.95
CA VAL A 69 6.02 8.39 -5.78
C VAL A 69 6.52 7.69 -4.52
N VAL A 70 6.92 8.49 -3.54
CA VAL A 70 7.34 8.01 -2.22
C VAL A 70 6.40 8.60 -1.18
N GLU A 71 5.78 7.73 -0.39
CA GLU A 71 4.89 8.12 0.69
C GLU A 71 5.62 8.31 2.02
N LYS A 72 5.07 9.20 2.85
CA LYS A 72 5.41 9.40 4.26
C LYS A 72 4.18 9.35 5.18
N SER A 73 3.00 9.11 4.60
CA SER A 73 1.73 9.08 5.32
C SER A 73 0.85 8.00 4.73
N HIS A 74 0.30 7.17 5.61
CA HIS A 74 -0.67 6.13 5.28
C HIS A 74 -1.87 6.70 4.54
N VAL A 75 -2.50 7.74 5.11
CA VAL A 75 -3.65 8.43 4.52
C VAL A 75 -3.34 8.90 3.11
N CYS A 76 -2.16 9.48 2.89
CA CYS A 76 -1.82 9.98 1.56
C CYS A 76 -1.53 8.87 0.53
N LEU A 77 -1.05 7.70 0.97
CA LEU A 77 -0.92 6.53 0.09
C LEU A 77 -2.31 6.04 -0.37
N VAL A 78 -3.27 5.94 0.55
CA VAL A 78 -4.66 5.58 0.24
C VAL A 78 -5.27 6.58 -0.75
N GLU A 79 -5.13 7.88 -0.49
CA GLU A 79 -5.64 8.94 -1.35
C GLU A 79 -5.00 8.92 -2.75
N TYR A 80 -3.72 8.58 -2.85
CA TYR A 80 -3.06 8.37 -4.14
C TYR A 80 -3.72 7.23 -4.93
N LEU A 81 -3.95 6.09 -4.29
CA LEU A 81 -4.61 4.94 -4.93
C LEU A 81 -6.05 5.27 -5.33
N ARG A 82 -6.83 5.97 -4.49
CA ARG A 82 -8.19 6.41 -4.84
C ARG A 82 -8.17 7.28 -6.10
N GLU A 83 -7.33 8.31 -6.12
CA GLU A 83 -7.29 9.28 -7.21
C GLU A 83 -6.69 8.72 -8.52
N LYS A 84 -5.71 7.82 -8.44
CA LYS A 84 -4.99 7.32 -9.62
C LYS A 84 -5.43 5.96 -10.13
N TYR A 85 -5.92 5.10 -9.25
CA TYR A 85 -6.25 3.71 -9.59
C TYR A 85 -7.73 3.40 -9.47
N VAL A 86 -8.42 3.91 -8.45
CA VAL A 86 -9.87 3.68 -8.30
C VAL A 86 -10.64 4.49 -9.34
N LYS A 87 -10.39 5.80 -9.44
CA LYS A 87 -11.07 6.65 -10.44
C LYS A 87 -10.79 6.27 -11.89
N SER A 88 -9.66 5.61 -12.16
CA SER A 88 -9.32 5.11 -13.51
C SER A 88 -9.83 3.69 -13.78
N GLY A 89 -10.52 3.06 -12.83
CA GLY A 89 -11.06 1.70 -12.95
C GLY A 89 -10.02 0.59 -12.87
N ARG A 90 -8.78 0.90 -12.47
CA ARG A 90 -7.65 -0.05 -12.40
C ARG A 90 -7.55 -0.79 -11.05
N LEU A 91 -8.25 -0.30 -10.03
CA LEU A 91 -8.33 -0.92 -8.72
C LEU A 91 -9.73 -0.72 -8.14
N SER A 92 -10.29 -1.72 -7.49
CA SER A 92 -11.60 -1.59 -6.85
C SER A 92 -11.51 -0.71 -5.60
N GLU A 93 -12.56 0.06 -5.33
CA GLU A 93 -12.67 0.86 -4.11
C GLU A 93 -12.64 0.01 -2.83
N VAL A 94 -13.23 -1.20 -2.86
CA VAL A 94 -13.27 -2.12 -1.72
C VAL A 94 -11.86 -2.45 -1.21
N LEU A 95 -10.95 -2.82 -2.11
CA LEU A 95 -9.55 -3.12 -1.75
C LEU A 95 -8.85 -1.94 -1.09
N VAL A 96 -9.13 -0.71 -1.56
CA VAL A 96 -8.53 0.50 -0.97
C VAL A 96 -9.13 0.81 0.39
N ASN A 97 -10.44 0.58 0.59
CA ASN A 97 -11.10 0.75 1.89
C ASN A 97 -10.56 -0.23 2.94
N SER A 98 -10.24 -1.47 2.55
CA SER A 98 -9.63 -2.45 3.46
C SER A 98 -8.23 -2.04 3.92
N LEU A 99 -7.53 -1.19 3.18
CA LEU A 99 -6.25 -0.62 3.59
C LEU A 99 -6.42 0.61 4.50
N ASP A 100 -7.56 1.30 4.42
CA ASP A 100 -7.87 2.53 5.17
C ASP A 100 -8.48 2.27 6.56
N SER A 101 -8.45 1.01 7.00
CA SER A 101 -9.09 0.51 8.24
C SER A 101 -8.23 0.71 9.48
#